data_AF-A0A1I2JF45-F1
#
_entry.id   AF-A0A1I2JF45-F1
#
_cell.length_a   1.000
_cell.length_b   1.000
_cell.length_c   1.000
_cell.angle_alpha   90.00
_cell.angle_beta   90.00
_cell.angle_gamma   90.00
#
_symmetry.space_group_name_H-M   'P 1'
#
loop_
_entity.id
_entity.type
_entity.pdbx_description
1 polymer ?
#
loop_
_entity_poly.entity_id
_entity_poly.type
_entity_poly.pdbx_seq_one_letter_code
_entity_poly.pdbx_strand_id
1 'polypeptide(L)'
;MIAKTPQPPYYSVIFTSVRTALEPTEYGQMAQKMEEIAKLQPGYLGIESARNDLGITVSYWDSEEAIRNWKAQLEHRLAQKMGKERWYQSYKVRVARVERDYDFGVKS
;
A
#
# COMPACT_ATOMS: atom_id res chain seq x y z
N MET A 1 6.12 12.50 0.41
CA MET A 1 7.50 12.29 -0.07
C MET A 1 7.44 11.22 -1.13
N ILE A 2 8.12 11.38 -2.27
CA ILE A 2 8.17 10.36 -3.34
C ILE A 2 9.08 9.23 -2.87
N ALA A 3 8.68 7.97 -3.08
CA ALA A 3 9.46 6.81 -2.69
C ALA A 3 10.78 6.75 -3.48
N LYS A 4 11.88 6.41 -2.79
CA LYS A 4 13.19 6.24 -3.41
C LYS A 4 13.37 4.78 -3.81
N THR A 5 12.96 4.44 -5.02
CA THR A 5 13.05 3.09 -5.57
C THR A 5 14.42 2.82 -6.21
N PRO A 6 14.88 1.56 -6.23
CA PRO A 6 16.08 1.17 -6.98
C PRO A 6 15.82 1.24 -8.49
N GLN A 7 16.87 1.06 -9.29
CA GLN A 7 16.71 0.92 -10.74
C GLN A 7 15.79 -0.28 -11.07
N PRO A 8 14.82 -0.12 -11.99
CA PRO A 8 13.98 -1.20 -12.46
C PRO A 8 14.77 -2.44 -12.94
N PRO A 9 14.17 -3.65 -12.90
CA PRO A 9 12.77 -3.89 -12.57
C PRO A 9 12.50 -4.06 -11.07
N TYR A 10 11.32 -3.61 -10.66
CA TYR A 10 10.73 -3.90 -9.36
C TYR A 10 9.20 -3.98 -9.52
N TYR A 11 8.47 -4.20 -8.44
CA TYR A 11 7.01 -4.34 -8.46
C TYR A 11 6.32 -3.20 -7.72
N SER A 12 5.10 -2.90 -8.15
CA SER A 12 4.17 -2.00 -7.48
C SER A 12 2.88 -2.74 -7.13
N VAL A 13 2.38 -2.49 -5.92
CA VAL A 13 1.07 -2.92 -5.46
C VAL A 13 0.22 -1.67 -5.27
N ILE A 14 -0.80 -1.53 -6.11
CA ILE A 14 -1.69 -0.37 -6.16
C ILE A 14 -3.00 -0.76 -5.48
N PHE A 15 -3.24 -0.17 -4.32
CA PHE A 15 -4.49 -0.29 -3.57
C PHE A 15 -5.33 0.96 -3.77
N THR A 16 -6.43 0.82 -4.50
CA THR A 16 -7.42 1.90 -4.70
C THR A 16 -8.65 1.61 -3.86
N SER A 17 -9.13 2.56 -3.06
CA SER A 17 -10.30 2.36 -2.20
C SER A 17 -11.21 3.57 -2.05
N VAL A 18 -12.51 3.27 -1.90
CA VAL A 18 -13.57 4.18 -1.44
C VAL A 18 -13.99 3.72 -0.04
N ARG A 19 -13.94 4.61 0.93
CA ARG A 19 -14.27 4.29 2.33
C ARG A 19 -15.76 4.46 2.59
N THR A 20 -16.27 3.75 3.58
CA THR A 20 -17.58 4.03 4.16
C THR A 20 -17.55 5.35 4.95
N ALA A 21 -18.70 5.96 5.21
CA ALA A 21 -18.84 7.21 5.97
C ALA A 21 -18.65 7.00 7.49
N LEU A 22 -17.55 6.35 7.90
CA LEU A 22 -17.21 6.12 9.31
C LEU A 22 -16.25 7.17 9.86
N GLU A 23 -16.25 7.29 11.19
CA GLU A 23 -15.31 8.06 12.01
C GLU A 23 -13.86 7.96 11.47
N PRO A 24 -13.26 9.07 11.00
CA PRO A 24 -11.93 9.11 10.40
C PRO A 24 -10.82 8.52 11.29
N THR A 25 -11.04 8.53 12.59
CA THR A 25 -10.07 8.30 13.65
C THR A 25 -9.66 6.83 13.78
N GLU A 26 -10.59 5.88 13.75
CA GLU A 26 -10.29 4.44 13.89
C GLU A 26 -9.54 3.89 12.67
N TYR A 27 -9.95 4.30 11.47
CA TYR A 27 -9.32 3.86 10.24
C TYR A 27 -7.93 4.48 10.07
N GLY A 28 -7.76 5.77 10.37
CA GLY A 28 -6.48 6.47 10.23
C GLY A 28 -5.35 5.77 10.99
N GLN A 29 -5.62 5.39 12.24
CA GLN A 29 -4.67 4.63 13.07
C GLN A 29 -4.34 3.25 12.47
N MET A 30 -5.34 2.59 11.91
CA MET A 30 -5.14 1.29 11.27
C MET A 30 -4.32 1.40 9.99
N ALA A 31 -4.61 2.39 9.15
CA ALA A 31 -3.85 2.66 7.93
C ALA A 31 -2.39 2.98 8.22
N GLN A 32 -2.14 3.85 9.21
CA GLN A 32 -0.79 4.15 9.66
C GLN A 32 -0.08 2.90 10.18
N LYS A 33 -0.76 2.06 10.97
CA LYS A 33 -0.17 0.81 11.46
C LYS A 33 0.14 -0.19 10.33
N MET A 34 -0.72 -0.28 9.30
CA MET A 34 -0.47 -1.12 8.14
C MET A 34 0.74 -0.62 7.34
N GLU A 35 0.89 0.69 7.20
CA GLU A 35 2.06 1.31 6.58
C GLU A 35 3.35 0.99 7.35
N GLU A 36 3.34 1.15 8.67
CA GLU A 36 4.49 0.83 9.53
C GLU A 36 4.87 -0.66 9.45
N ILE A 37 3.89 -1.56 9.38
CA ILE A 37 4.17 -3.00 9.22
C ILE A 37 4.74 -3.30 7.83
N ALA A 38 4.24 -2.65 6.77
CA ALA A 38 4.74 -2.83 5.42
C ALA A 38 6.23 -2.46 5.34
N LYS A 39 6.64 -1.35 5.99
CA LYS A 39 8.04 -0.92 6.07
C LYS A 39 8.99 -1.96 6.69
N LEU A 40 8.46 -2.85 7.53
CA LEU A 40 9.24 -3.90 8.19
C LEU A 40 9.34 -5.19 7.36
N GLN A 41 8.63 -5.28 6.23
CA GLN A 41 8.64 -6.48 5.42
C GLN A 41 9.92 -6.56 4.58
N PRO A 42 10.56 -7.75 4.48
CA PRO A 42 11.62 -7.98 3.53
C PRO A 42 11.17 -7.62 2.11
N GLY A 43 12.04 -6.94 1.37
CA GLY A 43 11.78 -6.53 -0.01
C GLY A 43 10.90 -5.29 -0.17
N TYR A 44 10.52 -4.61 0.92
CA TYR A 44 9.85 -3.30 0.85
C TYR A 44 10.81 -2.21 0.34
N LEU A 45 10.36 -1.45 -0.66
CA LEU A 45 11.15 -0.38 -1.29
C LEU A 45 10.57 1.02 -1.04
N GLY A 46 9.32 1.12 -0.61
CA GLY A 46 8.67 2.39 -0.35
C GLY A 46 7.16 2.34 -0.47
N ILE A 47 6.51 3.43 -0.06
CA ILE A 47 5.07 3.58 -0.16
C ILE A 47 4.72 5.05 -0.39
N GLU A 48 3.67 5.24 -1.18
CA GLU A 48 3.08 6.53 -1.48
C GLU A 48 1.59 6.43 -1.26
N SER A 49 0.99 7.44 -0.63
CA SER A 49 -0.46 7.49 -0.49
C SER A 49 -0.98 8.90 -0.72
N ALA A 50 -2.07 8.97 -1.48
CA ALA A 50 -2.86 10.16 -1.68
C ALA A 50 -4.33 9.83 -1.39
N ARG A 51 -5.04 10.79 -0.79
CA ARG A 51 -6.44 10.60 -0.39
C ARG A 51 -7.25 11.84 -0.72
N ASN A 52 -8.36 11.60 -1.40
CA ASN A 52 -9.55 12.45 -1.44
C ASN A 52 -10.76 11.51 -1.23
N ASP A 53 -11.88 11.73 -1.92
CA ASP A 53 -13.02 10.79 -1.98
C ASP A 53 -12.59 9.38 -2.42
N LEU A 54 -11.72 9.33 -3.43
CA LEU A 54 -10.96 8.15 -3.79
C LEU A 54 -9.58 8.23 -3.12
N GLY A 55 -9.09 7.13 -2.57
CA GLY A 55 -7.68 7.08 -2.19
C GLY A 55 -6.91 5.95 -2.81
N ILE A 56 -5.65 6.25 -3.02
CA ILE A 56 -4.68 5.40 -3.67
C ILE A 56 -3.50 5.26 -2.73
N THR A 57 -3.08 4.01 -2.53
CA THR A 57 -1.84 3.67 -1.86
C THR A 57 -1.05 2.79 -2.82
N VAL A 58 0.15 3.22 -3.20
CA VAL A 58 1.08 2.44 -4.01
C VAL A 58 2.24 2.05 -3.12
N SER A 59 2.52 0.75 -3.05
CA SER A 59 3.70 0.23 -2.34
C SER A 59 4.63 -0.46 -3.32
N TYR A 60 5.94 -0.29 -3.14
CA TYR A 60 6.97 -0.78 -4.04
C TYR A 60 7.74 -1.93 -3.41
N TRP A 61 8.07 -2.94 -4.21
CA TRP A 61 8.59 -4.23 -3.73
C TRP A 61 9.65 -4.80 -4.68
N ASP A 62 10.66 -5.46 -4.16
CA ASP A 62 11.72 -6.07 -4.96
C ASP A 62 11.27 -7.32 -5.74
N SER A 63 10.23 -8.00 -5.26
CA SER A 63 9.84 -9.33 -5.74
C SER A 63 8.35 -9.61 -5.52
N GLU A 64 7.79 -10.51 -6.34
CA GLU A 64 6.43 -11.02 -6.10
C GLU A 64 6.31 -11.83 -4.81
N GLU A 65 7.41 -12.45 -4.36
CA GLU A 65 7.43 -13.21 -3.11
C GLU A 65 7.20 -12.28 -1.91
N ALA A 66 7.93 -11.16 -1.86
CA ALA A 66 7.72 -10.13 -0.85
C ALA A 66 6.27 -9.63 -0.84
N ILE A 67 5.67 -9.43 -2.02
CA ILE A 67 4.26 -9.04 -2.16
C ILE A 67 3.31 -10.09 -1.61
N ARG A 68 3.54 -11.38 -1.92
CA ARG A 68 2.69 -12.49 -1.42
C ARG A 68 2.73 -12.56 0.11
N ASN A 69 3.91 -12.44 0.69
CA ASN A 69 4.11 -12.43 2.15
C ASN A 69 3.39 -11.25 2.80
N TRP A 70 3.54 -10.06 2.24
CA TRP A 70 2.84 -8.86 2.71
C TRP A 70 1.32 -9.01 2.63
N LYS A 71 0.79 -9.48 1.49
CA LYS A 71 -0.66 -9.65 1.30
C LYS A 71 -1.26 -10.61 2.33
N ALA A 72 -0.59 -11.72 2.61
CA ALA A 72 -1.04 -12.67 3.64
C ALA A 72 -1.12 -11.99 5.01
N GLN A 73 -0.11 -11.22 5.40
CA GLN A 73 -0.12 -10.48 6.66
C GLN A 73 -1.23 -9.42 6.71
N LEU A 74 -1.46 -8.70 5.62
CA LEU A 74 -2.53 -7.71 5.51
C LEU A 74 -3.91 -8.37 5.68
N GLU A 75 -4.16 -9.48 5.00
CA GLU A 75 -5.42 -10.22 5.11
C GLU A 75 -5.67 -10.72 6.53
N HIS A 76 -4.65 -11.27 7.19
CA HIS A 76 -4.74 -11.66 8.61
C HIS A 76 -5.10 -10.46 9.51
N ARG A 77 -4.47 -9.29 9.29
CA ARG A 77 -4.73 -8.08 10.08
C ARG A 77 -6.12 -7.50 9.83
N LEU A 78 -6.59 -7.47 8.58
CA LEU A 78 -7.93 -7.00 8.22
C LEU A 78 -9.02 -7.95 8.77
N ALA A 79 -8.79 -9.26 8.72
CA ALA A 79 -9.70 -10.25 9.27
C ALA A 79 -9.83 -10.13 10.80
N GLN A 80 -8.72 -9.90 11.51
CA GLN A 80 -8.72 -9.75 12.97
C GLN A 80 -9.50 -8.52 13.47
N LYS A 81 -9.65 -7.46 12.67
CA LYS A 81 -10.19 -6.18 13.13
C LYS A 81 -11.66 -5.90 12.77
N MET A 82 -12.45 -6.89 12.35
CA MET A 82 -13.90 -6.74 12.08
C MET A 82 -14.31 -5.97 10.81
N GLY A 83 -13.71 -6.32 9.66
CA GLY A 83 -14.47 -6.39 8.40
C GLY A 83 -13.99 -5.46 7.28
N LYS A 84 -13.61 -6.05 6.14
CA LYS A 84 -13.45 -5.35 4.85
C LYS A 84 -14.66 -4.46 4.55
N GLU A 85 -15.86 -4.94 4.87
CA GLU A 85 -17.14 -4.28 4.65
C GLU A 85 -17.37 -3.07 5.56
N ARG A 86 -16.78 -3.05 6.75
CA ARG A 86 -16.92 -1.94 7.68
C ARG A 86 -16.17 -0.72 7.16
N TRP A 87 -14.96 -0.87 6.62
CA TRP A 87 -14.08 0.26 6.27
C TRP A 87 -14.09 0.66 4.81
N TYR A 88 -14.42 -0.25 3.91
CA TYR A 88 -14.39 0.00 2.47
C TYR A 88 -15.77 -0.25 1.88
N GLN A 89 -16.31 0.76 1.22
CA GLN A 89 -17.44 0.57 0.32
C GLN A 89 -16.98 -0.25 -0.89
N SER A 90 -15.79 0.03 -1.40
CA SER A 90 -15.15 -0.74 -2.46
C SER A 90 -13.63 -0.57 -2.43
N TYR A 91 -12.90 -1.56 -2.92
CA TYR A 91 -11.47 -1.44 -3.19
C TYR A 91 -11.06 -2.33 -4.34
N LYS A 92 -9.91 -2.03 -4.94
CA LYS A 92 -9.25 -2.86 -5.95
C LYS A 92 -7.76 -2.87 -5.71
N VAL A 93 -7.15 -4.05 -5.83
CA VAL A 93 -5.71 -4.24 -5.74
C VAL A 93 -5.18 -4.65 -7.11
N ARG A 94 -4.12 -3.99 -7.57
CA ARG A 94 -3.38 -4.37 -8.77
C ARG A 94 -1.92 -4.58 -8.42
N VAL A 95 -1.32 -5.60 -9.02
CA VAL A 95 0.13 -5.82 -8.95
C VAL A 95 0.66 -5.60 -10.36
N ALA A 96 1.69 -4.76 -10.49
CA ALA A 96 2.32 -4.46 -11.76
C ALA A 96 3.84 -4.45 -11.61
N ARG A 97 4.54 -4.93 -12.65
CA ARG A 97 5.99 -4.81 -12.74
C ARG A 97 6.34 -3.46 -13.33
N VAL A 98 7.20 -2.71 -12.65
CA VAL A 98 7.77 -1.47 -13.15
C VAL A 98 8.99 -1.84 -13.98
N GLU A 99 8.91 -1.60 -15.29
CA GLU A 99 10.03 -1.82 -16.22
C GLU A 99 10.83 -0.54 -16.46
N ARG A 100 10.26 0.62 -16.15
CA ARG A 100 10.86 1.95 -16.35
C ARG A 100 10.42 2.88 -15.24
N ASP A 101 11.36 3.64 -14.72
CA ASP A 101 11.20 4.61 -13.65
C ASP A 101 12.09 5.81 -13.99
N TYR A 102 11.53 7.01 -13.95
CA TYR A 102 12.21 8.26 -14.30
C TYR A 102 11.87 9.30 -13.24
N ASP A 103 12.90 9.93 -12.69
CA ASP A 103 12.75 10.95 -11.67
C ASP A 103 13.27 12.31 -12.13
N PHE A 104 12.69 13.38 -11.58
CA PHE A 104 13.20 14.74 -11.68
C PHE A 104 13.09 15.41 -10.32
N GLY A 105 14.23 15.80 -9.74
CA GLY A 105 14.28 16.50 -8.46
C GLY A 105 14.00 15.63 -7.22
N VAL A 106 13.90 14.30 -7.37
CA VAL A 106 13.83 13.36 -6.24
C VAL A 106 15.25 13.21 -5.69
N LYS A 107 15.59 13.94 -4.61
CA LYS A 107 16.93 13.86 -4.01
C LYS A 107 17.12 12.48 -3.36
N SER A 108 18.07 11.69 -3.88
CA SER A 108 18.50 10.38 -3.37
C SER A 108 18.97 10.44 -1.92
#